data_AF-A0AAD5S0U5-F1
#
_entry.id   AF-A0AAD5S0U5-F1
#
_cell.length_a   1.000
_cell.length_b   1.000
_cell.length_c   1.000
_cell.angle_alpha   90.00
_cell.angle_beta   90.00
_cell.angle_gamma   90.00
#
_symmetry.space_group_name_H-M   'P 1'
#
loop_
_entity.id
_entity.type
_entity.pdbx_description
1 polymer ?
#
loop_
_entity_poly.entity_id
_entity_poly.type
_entity_poly.pdbx_seq_one_letter_code
_entity_poly.pdbx_strand_id
1 'polypeptide(L)'
;MMQRYYYYITNGIDTHHVADMEDQWLYNVLKLLPKGLKGRHQASLGVLSGEMRDDYHMSVKKAIVDFVLKDPRDKNDYGGNEKTGQENFVSIRQSTPMWHHAYNTSHDIISSNLFIINPTIVGILDLWDRFKGMRLFDMESIVGKGGSFDLKAFKSMFLGRLEKAGERLMTSWYPATLNIFYQSSKRSEWSLIPTSRMEPFFRTITCILGDQLRHIVRESLRDFCTLFDGNPTTIPKTYPTGSGVSFSVRLVLEDQKYKFDPPLSEIQTTVEQLFDALLTAADRIPKIETQLFSTGQSSLTTTRAGMMNVKPEQCIRVAFEGTYPGIVRGLREGLRKG
;
A
#
# COMPACT_ATOMS: atom_id res chain seq x y z
N MET A 1 -31.11 6.82 -29.59
CA MET A 1 -31.49 5.46 -30.05
C MET A 1 -31.64 4.49 -28.87
N MET A 2 -30.72 4.47 -27.90
CA MET A 2 -30.76 3.63 -26.68
C MET A 2 -32.06 3.67 -25.86
N GLN A 3 -32.66 4.84 -25.62
CA GLN A 3 -33.88 4.94 -24.78
C GLN A 3 -35.11 4.24 -25.40
N ARG A 4 -35.24 4.25 -26.74
CA ARG A 4 -36.35 3.56 -27.43
C ARG A 4 -36.16 2.05 -27.44
N TYR A 5 -34.93 1.60 -27.67
CA TYR A 5 -34.55 0.19 -27.59
C TYR A 5 -34.83 -0.39 -26.20
N TYR A 6 -34.43 0.31 -25.13
CA TYR A 6 -34.76 -0.09 -23.75
C TYR A 6 -36.27 -0.10 -23.49
N TYR A 7 -36.99 0.92 -23.98
CA TYR A 7 -38.45 0.98 -23.86
C TYR A 7 -39.15 -0.23 -24.52
N TYR A 8 -38.68 -0.70 -25.68
CA TYR A 8 -39.24 -1.89 -26.33
C TYR A 8 -38.97 -3.19 -25.56
N ILE A 9 -37.80 -3.33 -24.95
CA ILE A 9 -37.49 -4.49 -24.10
C ILE A 9 -38.37 -4.49 -22.85
N THR A 10 -38.50 -3.33 -22.19
CA THR A 10 -39.22 -3.24 -20.91
C THR A 10 -40.74 -3.23 -21.09
N ASN A 11 -41.28 -2.50 -22.07
CA ASN A 11 -42.71 -2.24 -22.22
C ASN A 11 -43.32 -2.81 -23.52
N GLY A 12 -42.50 -3.21 -24.50
CA GLY A 12 -42.98 -3.65 -25.81
C GLY A 12 -43.36 -5.12 -25.89
N ILE A 13 -42.92 -5.95 -24.93
CA ILE A 13 -43.19 -7.38 -24.88
C ILE A 13 -43.80 -7.73 -23.51
N ASP A 14 -45.01 -8.26 -23.53
CA ASP A 14 -45.68 -8.79 -22.34
C ASP A 14 -44.94 -10.04 -21.83
N THR A 15 -44.65 -10.08 -20.53
CA THR A 15 -44.07 -11.24 -19.85
C THR A 15 -44.92 -12.50 -19.98
N HIS A 16 -46.24 -12.38 -20.17
CA HIS A 16 -47.14 -13.52 -20.30
C HIS A 16 -46.94 -14.36 -21.59
N HIS A 17 -46.29 -13.79 -22.61
CA HIS A 17 -46.00 -14.48 -23.88
C HIS A 17 -44.56 -14.98 -23.98
N VAL A 18 -43.76 -14.82 -22.93
CA VAL A 18 -42.37 -15.27 -22.87
C VAL A 18 -42.33 -16.60 -22.13
N ALA A 19 -41.59 -17.58 -22.65
CA ALA A 19 -41.40 -18.85 -21.96
C ALA A 19 -40.68 -18.63 -20.62
N ASP A 20 -41.17 -19.25 -19.54
CA ASP A 20 -40.56 -19.20 -18.22
C ASP A 20 -39.22 -19.95 -18.18
N MET A 21 -38.41 -19.66 -17.16
CA MET A 21 -37.17 -20.38 -16.89
C MET A 21 -37.47 -21.77 -16.32
N GLU A 22 -36.87 -22.82 -16.88
CA GLU A 22 -37.03 -24.18 -16.35
C GLU A 22 -36.43 -24.31 -14.94
N ASP A 23 -37.21 -24.87 -14.00
CA ASP A 23 -36.76 -25.08 -12.62
C ASP A 23 -35.56 -26.04 -12.54
N GLN A 24 -35.40 -26.93 -13.51
CA GLN A 24 -34.25 -27.84 -13.59
C GLN A 24 -32.92 -27.07 -13.75
N TRP A 25 -32.93 -25.93 -14.44
CA TRP A 25 -31.73 -25.11 -14.62
C TRP A 25 -31.34 -24.44 -13.31
N LEU A 26 -32.32 -23.89 -12.59
CA LEU A 26 -32.09 -23.32 -11.26
C LEU A 26 -31.57 -24.38 -10.30
N TYR A 27 -32.16 -25.58 -10.31
CA TYR A 27 -31.70 -26.71 -9.49
C TYR A 27 -30.24 -27.08 -9.79
N ASN A 28 -29.86 -27.14 -11.08
CA ASN A 28 -28.50 -27.47 -11.50
C ASN A 28 -27.49 -26.41 -11.01
N VAL A 29 -27.83 -25.13 -11.07
CA VAL A 29 -26.99 -24.04 -10.54
C VAL A 29 -26.86 -24.15 -9.03
N LEU A 30 -27.98 -24.33 -8.32
CA LEU A 30 -27.95 -24.50 -6.88
C LEU A 30 -27.14 -25.74 -6.48
N LYS A 31 -27.15 -26.83 -7.24
CA LYS A 31 -26.36 -28.05 -6.97
C LYS A 31 -24.85 -27.77 -6.87
N LEU A 32 -24.33 -26.75 -7.56
CA LEU A 32 -22.92 -26.35 -7.49
C LEU A 32 -22.51 -25.74 -6.15
N LEU A 33 -23.48 -25.28 -5.35
CA LEU A 33 -23.22 -24.64 -4.06
C LEU A 33 -23.08 -25.68 -2.92
N PRO A 34 -22.09 -25.53 -2.03
CA PRO A 34 -21.94 -26.35 -0.82
C PRO A 34 -23.18 -26.32 0.09
N LYS A 35 -23.52 -27.47 0.70
CA LYS A 35 -24.71 -27.62 1.57
C LYS A 35 -24.71 -26.68 2.77
N GLY A 36 -23.54 -26.38 3.35
CA GLY A 36 -23.40 -25.47 4.49
C GLY A 36 -23.77 -24.02 4.16
N LEU A 37 -23.44 -23.55 2.94
CA LEU A 37 -23.80 -22.21 2.48
C LEU A 37 -25.30 -22.10 2.20
N LYS A 38 -25.90 -23.16 1.65
CA LYS A 38 -27.35 -23.22 1.44
C LYS A 38 -28.13 -23.06 2.73
N GLY A 39 -27.74 -23.81 3.77
CA GLY A 39 -28.41 -23.73 5.08
C GLY A 39 -28.30 -22.36 5.74
N ARG A 40 -27.13 -21.70 5.65
CA ARG A 40 -26.87 -20.43 6.33
C ARG A 40 -27.51 -19.22 5.65
N HIS A 41 -27.70 -19.25 4.33
CA HIS A 41 -28.11 -18.09 3.53
C HIS A 41 -29.39 -18.33 2.71
N GLN A 42 -30.38 -19.04 3.28
CA GLN A 42 -31.64 -19.37 2.61
C GLN A 42 -32.40 -18.12 2.08
N ALA A 43 -32.44 -17.04 2.87
CA ALA A 43 -33.11 -15.80 2.47
C ALA A 43 -32.44 -15.16 1.24
N SER A 44 -31.10 -15.07 1.24
CA SER A 44 -30.33 -14.55 0.09
C SER A 44 -30.47 -15.44 -1.13
N LEU A 45 -30.54 -16.76 -0.96
CA LEU A 45 -30.75 -17.70 -2.06
C LEU A 45 -32.12 -17.55 -2.71
N GLY A 46 -33.17 -17.29 -1.94
CA GLY A 46 -34.50 -17.01 -2.47
C GLY A 46 -34.50 -15.76 -3.37
N VAL A 47 -33.90 -14.68 -2.89
CA VAL A 47 -33.78 -13.42 -3.65
C VAL A 47 -32.95 -13.62 -4.92
N LEU A 48 -31.77 -14.23 -4.81
CA LEU A 48 -30.89 -14.49 -5.96
C LEU A 48 -31.55 -15.41 -7.00
N SER A 49 -32.32 -16.40 -6.56
CA SER A 49 -33.07 -17.28 -7.47
C SER A 49 -34.17 -16.53 -8.22
N GLY A 50 -34.81 -15.56 -7.58
CA GLY A 50 -35.73 -14.62 -8.22
C GLY A 50 -35.01 -13.75 -9.25
N GLU A 51 -33.89 -13.14 -8.87
CA GLU A 51 -33.07 -12.32 -9.78
C GLU A 51 -32.61 -13.12 -11.01
N MET A 52 -32.22 -14.39 -10.84
CA MET A 52 -31.87 -15.28 -11.97
C MET A 52 -33.04 -15.49 -12.94
N ARG A 53 -34.27 -15.63 -12.43
CA ARG A 53 -35.47 -15.74 -13.26
C ARG A 53 -35.73 -14.44 -14.00
N ASP A 54 -35.67 -13.31 -13.32
CA ASP A 54 -35.89 -11.99 -13.93
C ASP A 54 -34.86 -11.71 -15.03
N ASP A 55 -33.60 -12.08 -14.78
CA ASP A 55 -32.50 -11.99 -15.74
C ASP A 55 -32.74 -12.84 -16.99
N TYR A 56 -33.25 -14.07 -16.81
CA TYR A 56 -33.62 -14.93 -17.92
C TYR A 56 -34.71 -14.28 -18.77
N HIS A 57 -35.78 -13.78 -18.16
CA HIS A 57 -36.85 -13.10 -18.89
C HIS A 57 -36.35 -11.87 -19.64
N MET A 58 -35.52 -11.04 -19.01
CA MET A 58 -34.91 -9.88 -19.65
C MET A 58 -34.05 -10.30 -20.86
N SER A 59 -33.31 -11.40 -20.73
CA SER A 59 -32.47 -11.94 -21.80
C SER A 59 -33.29 -12.42 -22.99
N VAL A 60 -34.39 -13.12 -22.73
CA VAL A 60 -35.30 -13.60 -23.79
C VAL A 60 -36.00 -12.42 -24.47
N LYS A 61 -36.53 -11.45 -23.71
CA LYS A 61 -37.13 -10.24 -24.28
C LYS A 61 -36.16 -9.47 -25.18
N LYS A 62 -34.91 -9.29 -24.72
CA LYS A 62 -33.86 -8.67 -25.54
C LYS A 62 -33.61 -9.47 -26.82
N ALA A 63 -33.48 -10.79 -26.74
CA ALA A 63 -33.26 -11.62 -27.92
C ALA A 63 -34.39 -11.50 -28.95
N ILE A 64 -35.65 -11.40 -28.50
CA ILE A 64 -36.81 -11.16 -29.37
C ILE A 64 -36.74 -9.77 -30.02
N VAL A 65 -36.46 -8.73 -29.23
CA VAL A 65 -36.32 -7.35 -29.76
C VAL A 65 -35.16 -7.27 -30.76
N ASP A 66 -34.02 -7.87 -30.44
CA ASP A 66 -32.85 -7.95 -31.33
C ASP A 66 -33.19 -8.67 -32.64
N PHE A 67 -33.98 -9.75 -32.56
CA PHE A 67 -34.45 -10.48 -33.75
C PHE A 67 -35.38 -9.64 -34.63
N VAL A 68 -36.36 -8.96 -34.03
CA VAL A 68 -37.34 -8.14 -34.76
C VAL A 68 -36.72 -6.88 -35.35
N LEU A 69 -35.76 -6.26 -34.66
CA LEU A 69 -35.08 -5.05 -35.12
C LEU A 69 -33.95 -5.33 -36.12
N LYS A 70 -33.63 -6.59 -36.41
CA LYS A 70 -32.59 -6.97 -37.37
C LYS A 70 -33.07 -6.69 -38.80
N ASP A 71 -32.25 -5.98 -39.59
CA ASP A 71 -32.57 -5.71 -41.01
C ASP A 71 -32.48 -7.01 -41.83
N PRO A 72 -33.53 -7.40 -42.58
CA PRO A 72 -33.53 -8.61 -43.40
C PRO A 72 -32.48 -8.62 -44.54
N ARG A 73 -31.88 -7.47 -44.89
CA ARG A 73 -30.77 -7.38 -45.86
C ARG A 73 -29.42 -7.74 -45.25
N ASP A 74 -29.33 -7.72 -43.93
CA ASP A 74 -28.12 -8.00 -43.18
C ASP A 74 -27.99 -9.52 -42.99
N LYS A 75 -27.64 -10.22 -44.08
CA LYS A 75 -27.32 -11.66 -44.12
C LYS A 75 -26.02 -11.95 -43.38
N ASN A 76 -26.00 -11.68 -42.07
CA ASN A 76 -24.97 -12.24 -41.20
C ASN A 76 -25.34 -13.70 -40.93
N ASP A 77 -24.52 -14.55 -41.52
CA ASP A 77 -24.47 -16.00 -41.44
C ASP A 77 -24.80 -16.50 -40.03
N TYR A 78 -25.62 -17.54 -39.94
CA TYR A 78 -25.92 -18.22 -38.67
C TYR A 78 -24.68 -18.91 -38.07
N GLY A 79 -23.52 -18.84 -38.75
CA GLY A 79 -22.21 -19.26 -38.26
C GLY A 79 -21.19 -18.11 -38.28
N GLY A 80 -20.76 -17.67 -37.10
CA GLY A 80 -19.45 -17.04 -36.92
C GLY A 80 -19.26 -15.62 -37.45
N ASN A 81 -19.64 -14.63 -36.64
CA ASN A 81 -18.77 -13.53 -36.22
C ASN A 81 -19.58 -12.57 -35.37
N GLU A 82 -19.26 -12.50 -34.07
CA GLU A 82 -19.73 -11.46 -33.17
C GLU A 82 -19.37 -10.10 -33.78
N LYS A 83 -20.38 -9.44 -34.37
CA LYS A 83 -20.24 -8.03 -34.79
C LYS A 83 -19.91 -7.26 -33.51
N THR A 84 -18.69 -6.74 -33.45
CA THR A 84 -18.04 -5.94 -32.40
C THR A 84 -18.71 -4.59 -32.13
N GLY A 85 -20.02 -4.47 -32.40
CA GLY A 85 -20.87 -3.33 -32.12
C GLY A 85 -22.21 -3.70 -31.49
N GLN A 86 -22.46 -4.98 -31.16
CA GLN A 86 -23.57 -5.31 -30.27
C GLN A 86 -23.30 -4.66 -28.92
N GLU A 87 -24.12 -3.68 -28.55
CA GLU A 87 -24.11 -3.11 -27.21
C GLU A 87 -24.13 -4.27 -26.21
N ASN A 88 -23.00 -4.47 -25.52
CA ASN A 88 -22.80 -5.62 -24.65
C ASN A 88 -24.03 -5.76 -23.76
N PHE A 89 -24.55 -6.98 -23.60
CA PHE A 89 -25.66 -7.27 -22.68
C PHE A 89 -25.40 -6.69 -21.27
N VAL A 90 -24.11 -6.61 -20.91
CA VAL A 90 -23.56 -5.95 -19.72
C VAL A 90 -23.96 -4.47 -19.60
N SER A 91 -24.03 -3.72 -20.71
CA SER A 91 -24.41 -2.30 -20.75
C SER A 91 -25.91 -2.08 -20.49
N ILE A 92 -26.74 -3.10 -20.77
CA ILE A 92 -28.20 -3.06 -20.63
C ILE A 92 -28.63 -3.57 -19.25
N ARG A 93 -27.81 -4.40 -18.60
CA ARG A 93 -27.99 -4.78 -17.20
C ARG A 93 -27.81 -3.55 -16.32
N GLN A 94 -28.91 -3.04 -15.78
CA GLN A 94 -28.83 -2.43 -14.45
C GLN A 94 -28.38 -3.54 -13.50
N SER A 95 -27.34 -3.27 -12.70
CA SER A 95 -26.91 -4.16 -11.63
C SER A 95 -28.13 -4.69 -10.87
N THR A 96 -28.10 -5.96 -10.42
CA THR A 96 -29.20 -6.48 -9.61
C THR A 96 -29.43 -5.55 -8.40
N PRO A 97 -30.69 -5.36 -7.96
CA PRO A 97 -30.99 -4.41 -6.88
C PRO A 97 -30.16 -4.66 -5.62
N MET A 98 -29.90 -5.93 -5.29
CA MET A 98 -29.04 -6.33 -4.17
C MET A 98 -27.59 -5.88 -4.36
N TRP A 99 -26.98 -6.12 -5.52
CA TRP A 99 -25.59 -5.71 -5.77
C TRP A 99 -25.45 -4.19 -5.90
N HIS A 100 -26.45 -3.53 -6.47
CA HIS A 100 -26.45 -2.07 -6.61
C HIS A 100 -26.51 -1.39 -5.23
N HIS A 101 -27.39 -1.86 -4.35
CA HIS A 101 -27.47 -1.36 -2.98
C HIS A 101 -26.17 -1.64 -2.19
N ALA A 102 -25.64 -2.87 -2.27
CA ALA A 102 -24.41 -3.23 -1.58
C ALA A 102 -23.21 -2.41 -2.10
N TYR A 103 -23.12 -2.21 -3.42
CA TYR A 103 -22.10 -1.38 -4.06
C TYR A 103 -22.22 0.08 -3.62
N ASN A 104 -23.40 0.70 -3.74
CA ASN A 104 -23.62 2.09 -3.34
C ASN A 104 -23.32 2.29 -1.85
N THR A 105 -23.80 1.38 -0.99
CA THR A 105 -23.52 1.43 0.45
C THR A 105 -22.02 1.37 0.72
N SER A 106 -21.31 0.44 0.08
CA SER A 106 -19.86 0.30 0.25
C SER A 106 -19.11 1.51 -0.32
N HIS A 107 -19.54 2.01 -1.47
CA HIS A 107 -19.00 3.20 -2.10
C HIS A 107 -19.21 4.44 -1.22
N ASP A 108 -20.39 4.61 -0.62
CA ASP A 108 -20.70 5.72 0.28
C ASP A 108 -19.88 5.61 1.57
N ILE A 109 -19.70 4.41 2.12
CA ILE A 109 -18.79 4.17 3.26
C ILE A 109 -17.35 4.51 2.90
N ILE A 110 -16.85 4.08 1.73
CA ILE A 110 -15.46 4.33 1.32
C ILE A 110 -15.25 5.82 1.04
N SER A 111 -16.13 6.43 0.24
CA SER A 111 -16.05 7.85 -0.12
C SER A 111 -16.19 8.75 1.10
N SER A 112 -17.11 8.41 2.03
CA SER A 112 -17.24 9.14 3.27
C SER A 112 -16.03 8.96 4.17
N ASN A 113 -15.38 7.80 4.25
CA ASN A 113 -14.31 7.56 5.23
C ASN A 113 -12.89 7.81 4.72
N LEU A 114 -12.60 7.64 3.43
CA LEU A 114 -11.23 7.54 2.93
C LEU A 114 -10.58 8.90 2.60
N PHE A 115 -11.27 10.02 2.86
CA PHE A 115 -10.78 11.39 2.67
C PHE A 115 -10.10 11.64 1.31
N ILE A 116 -10.53 10.92 0.25
CA ILE A 116 -9.81 10.78 -1.04
C ILE A 116 -9.49 12.13 -1.69
N ILE A 117 -10.38 13.12 -1.53
CA ILE A 117 -10.30 14.43 -2.20
C ILE A 117 -9.71 15.51 -1.26
N ASN A 118 -9.18 15.14 -0.09
CA ASN A 118 -8.67 16.14 0.84
C ASN A 118 -7.37 16.79 0.31
N PRO A 119 -7.33 18.12 0.11
CA PRO A 119 -6.15 18.78 -0.46
C PRO A 119 -4.90 18.69 0.42
N THR A 120 -5.07 18.49 1.73
CA THR A 120 -3.95 18.24 2.66
C THR A 120 -3.27 16.91 2.35
N ILE A 121 -4.07 15.86 2.09
CA ILE A 121 -3.54 14.54 1.73
C ILE A 121 -2.82 14.62 0.38
N VAL A 122 -3.41 15.31 -0.59
CA VAL A 122 -2.77 15.53 -1.91
C VAL A 122 -1.44 16.28 -1.74
N GLY A 123 -1.40 17.34 -0.93
CA GLY A 123 -0.17 18.08 -0.65
C GLY A 123 0.92 17.23 0.02
N ILE A 124 0.55 16.31 0.91
CA ILE A 124 1.51 15.39 1.56
C ILE A 124 2.07 14.39 0.55
N LEU A 125 1.23 13.90 -0.37
CA LEU A 125 1.65 12.99 -1.42
C LEU A 125 2.53 13.68 -2.46
N ASP A 126 2.24 14.92 -2.84
CA ASP A 126 3.10 15.72 -3.74
C ASP A 126 4.45 16.05 -3.09
N LEU A 127 4.45 16.41 -1.80
CA LEU A 127 5.68 16.65 -1.05
C LEU A 127 6.58 15.41 -1.03
N TRP A 128 5.98 14.22 -0.98
CA TRP A 128 6.71 12.96 -0.86
C TRP A 128 7.70 12.71 -2.00
N ASP A 129 7.37 13.10 -3.22
CA ASP A 129 8.26 12.90 -4.37
C ASP A 129 9.63 13.58 -4.19
N ARG A 130 9.69 14.67 -3.40
CA ARG A 130 10.94 15.37 -3.06
C ARG A 130 11.79 14.62 -2.03
N PHE A 131 11.17 13.79 -1.19
CA PHE A 131 11.82 13.09 -0.07
C PHE A 131 11.96 11.58 -0.27
N LYS A 132 11.30 11.01 -1.28
CA LYS A 132 11.35 9.58 -1.62
C LYS A 132 12.78 9.03 -1.85
N GLY A 133 13.67 9.88 -2.36
CA GLY A 133 15.09 9.55 -2.56
C GLY A 133 15.94 9.52 -1.29
N MET A 134 15.39 9.92 -0.14
CA MET A 134 16.12 9.96 1.12
C MET A 134 16.48 8.54 1.60
N ARG A 135 17.65 8.40 2.21
CA ARG A 135 18.16 7.15 2.80
C ARG A 135 18.63 7.40 4.23
N LEU A 136 18.66 6.33 5.02
CA LEU A 136 19.10 6.35 6.42
C LEU A 136 20.63 6.40 6.57
N PHE A 137 21.36 6.11 5.50
CA PHE A 137 22.78 6.36 5.39
C PHE A 137 23.13 6.62 3.94
N ASP A 138 24.26 7.28 3.73
CA ASP A 138 24.80 7.50 2.39
C ASP A 138 25.71 6.32 2.01
N MET A 139 25.30 5.57 0.98
CA MET A 139 26.01 4.41 0.46
C MET A 139 27.29 4.81 -0.29
N GLU A 140 27.24 5.91 -1.05
CA GLU A 140 28.34 6.33 -1.92
C GLU A 140 29.58 6.67 -1.11
N SER A 141 29.44 7.38 0.01
CA SER A 141 30.58 7.71 0.87
C SER A 141 31.14 6.53 1.67
N ILE A 142 30.42 5.41 1.81
CA ILE A 142 30.98 4.18 2.39
C ILE A 142 31.80 3.46 1.33
N VAL A 143 31.20 3.28 0.16
CA VAL A 143 31.75 2.53 -0.96
C VAL A 143 32.96 3.26 -1.58
N GLY A 144 32.88 4.58 -1.72
CA GLY A 144 33.93 5.43 -2.29
C GLY A 144 35.15 5.64 -1.38
N LYS A 145 35.02 5.40 -0.06
CA LYS A 145 36.19 5.40 0.85
C LYS A 145 37.17 4.29 0.48
N GLY A 146 36.65 3.15 0.01
CA GLY A 146 37.43 1.98 -0.35
C GLY A 146 38.19 1.36 0.83
N GLY A 147 38.81 0.21 0.57
CA GLY A 147 39.66 -0.49 1.53
C GLY A 147 38.91 -1.21 2.64
N SER A 148 39.66 -1.64 3.66
CA SER A 148 39.13 -2.37 4.81
C SER A 148 38.83 -1.43 5.98
N PHE A 149 37.74 -1.72 6.68
CA PHE A 149 37.30 -0.98 7.85
C PHE A 149 37.71 -1.69 9.14
N ASP A 150 38.09 -0.91 10.15
CA ASP A 150 38.08 -1.41 11.53
C ASP A 150 36.63 -1.61 11.99
N LEU A 151 36.33 -2.74 12.64
CA LEU A 151 34.96 -3.12 13.01
C LEU A 151 34.31 -2.12 13.96
N LYS A 152 35.05 -1.67 14.98
CA LYS A 152 34.54 -0.72 15.99
C LYS A 152 34.33 0.66 15.37
N ALA A 153 35.31 1.12 14.58
CA ALA A 153 35.19 2.38 13.86
C ALA A 153 34.01 2.37 12.87
N PHE A 154 33.80 1.26 12.16
CA PHE A 154 32.67 1.10 11.25
C PHE A 154 31.33 1.16 11.99
N LYS A 155 31.18 0.42 13.09
CA LYS A 155 29.98 0.42 13.92
C LYS A 155 29.64 1.84 14.40
N SER A 156 30.59 2.55 15.00
CA SER A 156 30.38 3.92 15.48
C SER A 156 30.07 4.90 14.35
N MET A 157 30.78 4.80 13.21
CA MET A 157 30.50 5.62 12.03
C MET A 157 29.08 5.38 11.51
N PHE A 158 28.66 4.13 11.39
CA PHE A 158 27.35 3.77 10.84
C PHE A 158 26.21 4.24 11.75
N LEU A 159 26.32 4.00 13.07
CA LEU A 159 25.33 4.48 14.04
C LEU A 159 25.23 6.02 14.05
N GLY A 160 26.37 6.72 13.95
CA GLY A 160 26.37 8.18 13.85
C GLY A 160 25.74 8.71 12.56
N ARG A 161 25.86 7.97 11.44
CA ARG A 161 25.16 8.30 10.18
C ARG A 161 23.66 8.10 10.31
N LEU A 162 23.24 7.02 10.96
CA LEU A 162 21.84 6.71 11.22
C LEU A 162 21.16 7.80 12.05
N GLU A 163 21.83 8.25 13.12
CA GLU A 163 21.36 9.35 13.97
C GLU A 163 21.21 10.66 13.16
N LYS A 164 22.22 11.03 12.37
CA LYS A 164 22.16 12.21 11.49
C LYS A 164 21.04 12.13 10.46
N ALA A 165 20.77 10.94 9.91
CA ALA A 165 19.65 10.77 8.98
C ALA A 165 18.30 10.93 9.70
N GLY A 166 18.17 10.42 10.93
CA GLY A 166 17.03 10.66 11.80
C GLY A 166 16.82 12.16 12.09
N GLU A 167 17.90 12.89 12.42
CA GLU A 167 17.86 14.34 12.59
C GLU A 167 17.44 15.06 11.30
N ARG A 168 17.92 14.62 10.13
CA ARG A 168 17.53 15.19 8.83
C ARG A 168 16.04 14.97 8.54
N LEU A 169 15.47 13.81 8.92
CA LEU A 169 14.02 13.57 8.82
C LEU A 169 13.26 14.58 9.67
N MET A 170 13.73 14.83 10.90
CA MET A 170 13.09 15.75 11.84
C MET A 170 13.28 17.23 11.51
N THR A 171 14.32 17.60 10.77
CA THR A 171 14.63 19.01 10.45
C THR A 171 14.18 19.43 9.05
N SER A 172 13.99 18.49 8.13
CA SER A 172 13.64 18.77 6.74
C SER A 172 12.27 18.21 6.35
N TRP A 173 12.11 16.89 6.37
CA TRP A 173 10.86 16.24 5.93
C TRP A 173 9.69 16.53 6.89
N TYR A 174 9.90 16.37 8.19
CA TYR A 174 8.86 16.53 9.19
C TYR A 174 8.33 17.97 9.26
N PRO A 175 9.17 19.03 9.29
CA PRO A 175 8.68 20.41 9.25
C PRO A 175 8.03 20.78 7.91
N ALA A 176 8.55 20.28 6.79
CA ALA A 176 7.91 20.50 5.49
C ALA A 176 6.51 19.88 5.44
N THR A 177 6.32 18.71 6.05
CA THR A 177 5.01 18.07 6.17
C THR A 177 4.08 18.86 7.09
N LEU A 178 4.56 19.34 8.25
CA LEU A 178 3.79 20.22 9.13
C LEU A 178 3.37 21.53 8.44
N ASN A 179 4.24 22.08 7.60
CA ASN A 179 3.99 23.32 6.89
C ASN A 179 2.80 23.21 5.93
N ILE A 180 2.45 22.02 5.41
CA ILE A 180 1.23 21.82 4.62
C ILE A 180 -0.02 22.13 5.47
N PHE A 181 0.00 21.74 6.74
CA PHE A 181 -1.09 22.03 7.67
C PHE A 181 -1.14 23.52 8.04
N TYR A 182 0.01 24.19 8.17
CA TYR A 182 0.09 25.62 8.48
C TYR A 182 -0.18 26.55 7.30
N GLN A 183 0.28 26.23 6.08
CA GLN A 183 0.05 27.07 4.89
C GLN A 183 -1.41 27.03 4.42
N SER A 184 -2.14 25.98 4.79
CA SER A 184 -3.59 25.93 4.61
C SER A 184 -4.34 27.00 5.44
N SER A 185 -3.67 27.82 6.27
CA SER A 185 -4.24 28.75 7.26
C SER A 185 -5.13 29.91 6.74
N LYS A 186 -5.31 30.14 5.43
CA LYS A 186 -6.30 31.14 4.95
C LYS A 186 -7.78 30.65 4.99
N ARG A 187 -8.13 29.86 6.02
CA ARG A 187 -9.24 28.88 6.16
C ARG A 187 -8.76 27.49 5.77
N SER A 188 -8.16 26.81 6.74
CA SER A 188 -7.68 25.45 6.56
C SER A 188 -8.84 24.51 6.26
N GLU A 189 -8.82 23.92 5.07
CA GLU A 189 -9.81 22.94 4.64
C GLU A 189 -9.79 21.67 5.51
N TRP A 190 -8.67 21.38 6.20
CA TRP A 190 -8.62 20.33 7.22
C TRP A 190 -9.31 20.76 8.53
N SER A 191 -9.34 22.05 8.86
CA SER A 191 -10.09 22.57 10.00
C SER A 191 -11.62 22.61 9.77
N LEU A 192 -12.06 22.45 8.51
CA LEU A 192 -13.47 22.27 8.15
C LEU A 192 -13.96 20.84 8.40
N ILE A 193 -13.06 19.90 8.71
CA ILE A 193 -13.43 18.52 9.05
C ILE A 193 -14.16 18.54 10.40
N PRO A 194 -15.38 17.96 10.50
CA PRO A 194 -16.10 17.86 11.76
C PRO A 194 -15.27 17.17 12.84
N THR A 195 -15.40 17.59 14.10
CA THR A 195 -14.65 17.02 15.23
C THR A 195 -14.80 15.51 15.34
N SER A 196 -15.98 14.96 15.02
CA SER A 196 -16.24 13.51 15.01
C SER A 196 -15.40 12.74 13.98
N ARG A 197 -14.87 13.42 12.97
CA ARG A 197 -14.08 12.85 11.88
C ARG A 197 -12.59 13.20 11.94
N MET A 198 -12.20 14.01 12.92
CA MET A 198 -10.82 14.46 13.09
C MET A 198 -9.88 13.30 13.44
N GLU A 199 -10.31 12.38 14.32
CA GLU A 199 -9.51 11.19 14.66
C GLU A 199 -9.29 10.26 13.45
N PRO A 200 -10.32 9.84 12.69
CA PRO A 200 -10.12 9.08 11.45
C PRO A 200 -9.21 9.77 10.43
N PHE A 201 -9.28 11.10 10.34
CA PHE A 201 -8.43 11.89 9.46
C PHE A 201 -6.95 11.77 9.87
N PHE A 202 -6.60 12.06 11.12
CA PHE A 202 -5.21 11.97 11.57
C PHE A 202 -4.68 10.54 11.62
N ARG A 203 -5.55 9.54 11.82
CA ARG A 203 -5.20 8.12 11.61
C ARG A 203 -4.80 7.84 10.17
N THR A 204 -5.53 8.40 9.20
CA THR A 204 -5.21 8.29 7.76
C THR A 204 -3.86 8.94 7.45
N ILE A 205 -3.63 10.17 7.94
CA ILE A 205 -2.35 10.87 7.82
C ILE A 205 -1.21 10.04 8.42
N THR A 206 -1.39 9.53 9.65
CA THR A 206 -0.39 8.69 10.32
C THR A 206 -0.09 7.42 9.51
N CYS A 207 -1.10 6.83 8.86
CA CYS A 207 -0.92 5.67 7.99
C CYS A 207 -0.03 6.02 6.78
N ILE A 208 -0.33 7.13 6.09
CA ILE A 208 0.42 7.60 4.92
C ILE A 208 1.87 7.89 5.31
N LEU A 209 2.10 8.67 6.36
CA LEU A 209 3.45 9.01 6.81
C LEU A 209 4.22 7.78 7.30
N GLY A 210 3.53 6.84 7.95
CA GLY A 210 4.10 5.55 8.32
C GLY A 210 4.57 4.76 7.10
N ASP A 211 3.81 4.76 6.00
CA ASP A 211 4.22 4.11 4.76
C ASP A 211 5.44 4.78 4.11
N GLN A 212 5.48 6.11 4.09
CA GLN A 212 6.64 6.88 3.63
C GLN A 212 7.91 6.54 4.42
N LEU A 213 7.82 6.46 5.75
CA LEU A 213 8.94 6.04 6.59
C LEU A 213 9.35 4.59 6.35
N ARG A 214 8.39 3.67 6.17
CA ARG A 214 8.67 2.28 5.80
C ARG A 214 9.36 2.19 4.45
N HIS A 215 9.02 3.05 3.48
CA HIS A 215 9.72 3.12 2.20
C HIS A 215 11.20 3.47 2.39
N ILE A 216 11.51 4.51 3.17
CA ILE A 216 12.91 4.91 3.48
C ILE A 216 13.66 3.76 4.15
N VAL A 217 13.06 3.10 5.15
CA VAL A 217 13.67 1.95 5.83
C VAL A 217 13.92 0.81 4.83
N ARG A 218 12.94 0.48 4.00
CA ARG A 218 13.05 -0.61 3.01
C ARG A 218 14.19 -0.37 2.02
N GLU A 219 14.24 0.80 1.41
CA GLU A 219 15.28 1.09 0.43
C GLU A 219 16.66 1.16 1.11
N SER A 220 16.75 1.71 2.32
CA SER A 220 18.01 1.73 3.09
C SER A 220 18.47 0.33 3.50
N LEU A 221 17.56 -0.58 3.86
CA LEU A 221 17.90 -1.98 4.16
C LEU A 221 18.41 -2.71 2.93
N ARG A 222 17.81 -2.45 1.77
CA ARG A 222 18.28 -3.00 0.50
C ARG A 222 19.71 -2.52 0.21
N ASP A 223 19.94 -1.21 0.33
CA ASP A 223 21.27 -0.62 0.17
C ASP A 223 22.27 -1.23 1.17
N PHE A 224 21.85 -1.48 2.41
CA PHE A 224 22.70 -2.10 3.44
C PHE A 224 23.08 -3.54 3.08
N CYS A 225 22.13 -4.37 2.67
CA CYS A 225 22.41 -5.73 2.23
C CYS A 225 23.33 -5.75 1.00
N THR A 226 23.18 -4.80 0.08
CA THR A 226 24.06 -4.73 -1.10
C THR A 226 25.53 -4.44 -0.76
N LEU A 227 25.83 -3.83 0.40
CA LEU A 227 27.21 -3.63 0.87
C LEU A 227 27.94 -4.96 1.16
N PHE A 228 27.19 -6.02 1.47
CA PHE A 228 27.69 -7.33 1.91
C PHE A 228 27.29 -8.47 0.95
N ASP A 229 26.72 -8.18 -0.22
CA ASP A 229 26.23 -9.18 -1.19
C ASP A 229 27.34 -10.08 -1.80
N GLY A 230 28.62 -9.79 -1.51
CA GLY A 230 29.79 -10.56 -1.98
C GLY A 230 30.00 -10.56 -3.50
N ASN A 231 29.01 -10.11 -4.27
CA ASN A 231 28.99 -10.12 -5.71
C ASN A 231 29.81 -8.94 -6.28
N PRO A 232 30.91 -9.22 -6.99
CA PRO A 232 31.80 -8.18 -7.51
C PRO A 232 31.16 -7.34 -8.62
N THR A 233 29.93 -7.65 -9.06
CA THR A 233 29.23 -6.90 -10.12
C THR A 233 28.09 -6.01 -9.61
N THR A 234 27.52 -6.29 -8.43
CA THR A 234 26.34 -5.56 -7.94
C THR A 234 26.68 -4.11 -7.60
N ILE A 235 27.79 -3.87 -6.90
CA ILE A 235 28.21 -2.53 -6.49
C ILE A 235 28.78 -1.75 -7.68
N PRO A 236 29.69 -2.27 -8.52
CA PRO A 236 30.21 -1.53 -9.68
C PRO A 236 29.16 -1.16 -10.74
N LYS A 237 28.03 -1.87 -10.81
CA LYS A 237 26.89 -1.50 -11.67
C LYS A 237 26.22 -0.19 -11.24
N THR A 238 26.14 0.05 -9.93
CA THR A 238 25.45 1.21 -9.35
C THR A 238 26.44 2.32 -8.99
N TYR A 239 27.65 1.95 -8.58
CA TYR A 239 28.74 2.81 -8.13
C TYR A 239 30.05 2.39 -8.83
N PRO A 240 30.39 2.97 -10.00
CA PRO A 240 31.48 2.50 -10.86
C PRO A 240 32.87 2.44 -10.19
N THR A 241 33.10 3.29 -9.18
CA THR A 241 34.36 3.36 -8.40
C THR A 241 34.29 2.58 -7.10
N GLY A 242 33.22 1.82 -6.88
CA GLY A 242 32.86 1.24 -5.61
C GLY A 242 33.26 -0.21 -5.40
N SER A 243 33.73 -0.53 -4.20
CA SER A 243 33.95 -1.90 -3.73
C SER A 243 33.01 -2.23 -2.56
N GLY A 244 32.73 -3.52 -2.38
CA GLY A 244 32.07 -4.04 -1.18
C GLY A 244 32.83 -3.71 0.10
N VAL A 245 32.12 -3.76 1.22
CA VAL A 245 32.69 -3.48 2.54
C VAL A 245 33.51 -4.68 3.00
N SER A 246 34.78 -4.43 3.30
CA SER A 246 35.69 -5.42 3.88
C SER A 246 36.12 -4.97 5.28
N PHE A 247 36.39 -5.92 6.18
CA PHE A 247 36.89 -5.64 7.52
C PHE A 247 38.36 -6.03 7.67
N SER A 248 39.12 -5.22 8.42
CA SER A 248 40.50 -5.54 8.80
C SER A 248 40.47 -6.58 9.92
N VAL A 249 41.01 -7.77 9.67
CA VAL A 249 41.11 -8.85 10.65
C VAL A 249 42.58 -9.22 10.84
N ARG A 250 43.06 -9.21 12.08
CA ARG A 250 44.41 -9.63 12.44
C ARG A 250 44.43 -11.11 12.79
N LEU A 251 45.46 -11.82 12.31
CA LEU A 251 45.72 -13.20 12.72
C LEU A 251 46.71 -13.18 13.89
N VAL A 252 46.26 -13.63 15.06
CA VAL A 252 47.03 -13.65 16.30
C VAL A 252 47.32 -15.10 16.67
N LEU A 253 48.57 -15.42 16.97
CA LEU A 253 48.96 -16.74 17.48
C LEU A 253 48.95 -16.68 19.02
N GLU A 254 47.98 -17.32 19.64
CA GLU A 254 47.83 -17.37 21.09
C GLU A 254 47.72 -18.84 21.53
N ASP A 255 48.58 -19.28 22.46
CA ASP A 255 48.63 -20.67 22.95
C ASP A 255 48.75 -21.74 21.84
N GLN A 256 49.60 -21.49 20.84
CA GLN A 256 49.75 -22.32 19.62
C GLN A 256 48.47 -22.51 18.80
N LYS A 257 47.45 -21.67 19.00
CA LYS A 257 46.25 -21.64 18.18
C LYS A 257 46.16 -20.32 17.42
N TYR A 258 45.86 -20.42 16.13
CA TYR A 258 45.54 -19.25 15.32
C TYR A 258 44.16 -18.72 15.72
N LYS A 259 44.11 -17.47 16.15
CA LYS A 259 42.87 -16.74 16.47
C LYS A 259 42.75 -15.51 15.58
N PHE A 260 41.53 -15.13 15.26
CA PHE A 260 41.22 -13.89 14.55
C PHE A 260 40.88 -12.79 15.56
N ASP A 261 41.42 -11.60 15.34
CA ASP A 261 41.15 -10.39 16.10
C ASP A 261 40.69 -9.26 15.15
N PRO A 262 39.40 -8.89 15.13
CA PRO A 262 38.30 -9.44 15.95
C PRO A 262 37.88 -10.85 15.50
N PRO A 263 37.25 -11.66 16.38
CA PRO A 263 36.64 -12.93 16.01
C PRO A 263 35.59 -12.76 14.91
N LEU A 264 35.53 -13.68 13.95
CA LEU A 264 34.57 -13.60 12.83
C LEU A 264 33.10 -13.58 13.31
N SER A 265 32.81 -14.24 14.43
CA SER A 265 31.48 -14.19 15.08
C SER A 265 31.12 -12.80 15.58
N GLU A 266 32.10 -11.99 16.01
CA GLU A 266 31.90 -10.61 16.44
C GLU A 266 31.53 -9.71 15.26
N ILE A 267 32.14 -9.95 14.09
CA ILE A 267 31.80 -9.24 12.85
C ILE A 267 30.33 -9.52 12.50
N GLN A 268 29.94 -10.80 12.42
CA GLN A 268 28.56 -11.18 12.09
C GLN A 268 27.55 -10.57 13.08
N THR A 269 27.82 -10.69 14.38
CA THR A 269 26.95 -10.12 15.43
C THR A 269 26.84 -8.60 15.30
N THR A 270 27.94 -7.92 14.96
CA THR A 270 27.95 -6.47 14.77
C THR A 270 27.10 -6.07 13.55
N VAL A 271 27.23 -6.77 12.43
CA VAL A 271 26.43 -6.50 11.23
C VAL A 271 24.94 -6.75 11.49
N GLU A 272 24.58 -7.83 12.19
CA GLU A 272 23.20 -8.09 12.62
C GLU A 272 22.65 -6.99 13.54
N GLN A 273 23.45 -6.49 14.49
CA GLN A 273 23.07 -5.35 15.34
C GLN A 273 22.85 -4.06 14.55
N LEU A 274 23.65 -3.80 13.52
CA LEU A 274 23.47 -2.62 12.65
C LEU A 274 22.20 -2.75 11.80
N PHE A 275 21.88 -3.96 11.34
CA PHE A 275 20.63 -4.26 10.66
C PHE A 275 19.41 -4.01 11.57
N ASP A 276 19.47 -4.44 12.83
CA ASP A 276 18.40 -4.19 13.81
C ASP A 276 18.28 -2.69 14.14
N ALA A 277 19.40 -1.97 14.22
CA ALA A 277 19.38 -0.52 14.40
C ALA A 277 18.69 0.20 13.23
N LEU A 278 18.94 -0.25 11.99
CA LEU A 278 18.28 0.26 10.78
C LEU A 278 16.75 0.09 10.82
N LEU A 279 16.26 -1.05 11.31
CA LEU A 279 14.82 -1.32 11.42
C LEU A 279 14.10 -0.34 12.35
N THR A 280 14.78 0.08 13.41
CA THR A 280 14.20 0.95 14.46
C THR A 280 14.51 2.44 14.27
N ALA A 281 15.32 2.78 13.27
CA ALA A 281 15.84 4.14 13.06
C ALA A 281 14.76 5.19 12.86
N ALA A 282 13.63 4.81 12.25
CA ALA A 282 12.52 5.72 11.94
C ALA A 282 11.40 5.71 13.00
N ASP A 283 11.49 4.90 14.06
CA ASP A 283 10.41 4.73 15.05
C ASP A 283 10.25 5.93 16.00
N ARG A 284 11.20 6.86 16.05
CA ARG A 284 11.21 8.01 16.98
C ARG A 284 10.47 9.25 16.46
N ILE A 285 9.81 9.15 15.32
CA ILE A 285 9.17 10.30 14.68
C ILE A 285 7.76 10.50 15.27
N PRO A 286 7.45 11.67 15.85
CA PRO A 286 6.14 11.96 16.44
C PRO A 286 5.03 12.00 15.38
N LYS A 287 3.80 11.72 15.79
CA LYS A 287 2.61 11.94 14.96
C LYS A 287 2.42 13.44 14.74
N ILE A 288 1.92 13.83 13.57
CA ILE A 288 1.69 15.24 13.25
C ILE A 288 0.72 15.92 14.23
N GLU A 289 -0.32 15.20 14.64
CA GLU A 289 -1.33 15.70 15.58
C GLU A 289 -0.73 16.13 16.93
N THR A 290 0.36 15.50 17.39
CA THR A 290 0.98 15.86 18.68
C THR A 290 1.56 17.27 18.62
N GLN A 291 2.10 17.69 17.47
CA GLN A 291 2.65 19.04 17.31
C GLN A 291 1.55 20.08 16.99
N LEU A 292 0.56 19.70 16.17
CA LEU A 292 -0.56 20.59 15.84
C LEU A 292 -1.40 20.93 17.08
N PHE A 293 -1.71 19.95 17.94
CA PHE A 293 -2.53 20.17 19.13
C PHE A 293 -1.72 20.63 20.36
N SER A 294 -0.42 20.33 20.43
CA SER A 294 0.44 20.90 21.49
C SER A 294 0.62 22.41 21.35
N THR A 295 0.38 23.01 20.18
CA THR A 295 0.48 24.47 20.02
C THR A 295 -0.75 25.20 20.60
N GLY A 296 -1.86 24.49 20.87
CA GLY A 296 -3.07 25.05 21.48
C GLY A 296 -3.04 25.12 23.01
N GLN A 297 -2.09 24.44 23.65
CA GLN A 297 -1.84 24.52 25.09
C GLN A 297 -0.35 24.80 25.26
N SER A 298 0.00 25.96 25.82
CA SER A 298 1.36 26.47 26.06
C SER A 298 1.99 27.25 24.90
N SER A 299 1.79 28.57 24.98
CA SER A 299 2.75 29.58 24.54
C SER A 299 4.17 29.24 25.02
N LEU A 300 5.15 29.37 24.11
CA LEU A 300 6.60 29.51 24.35
C LEU A 300 7.33 28.28 24.94
N THR A 301 7.88 27.42 24.09
CA THR A 301 9.31 26.98 24.11
C THR A 301 9.58 25.97 22.99
N THR A 302 10.00 26.48 21.83
CA THR A 302 10.68 25.68 20.80
C THR A 302 12.09 25.37 21.32
N THR A 303 12.22 24.34 22.16
CA THR A 303 13.54 23.82 22.56
C THR A 303 13.64 22.33 22.28
N ARG A 304 14.80 21.98 21.71
CA ARG A 304 15.30 20.65 21.29
C ARG A 304 15.07 19.53 22.31
N ALA A 305 14.85 19.87 23.59
CA ALA A 305 14.62 18.94 24.70
C ALA A 305 13.17 18.42 24.81
N GLY A 306 12.15 19.17 24.35
CA GLY A 306 10.75 18.74 24.43
C GLY A 306 10.40 17.62 23.43
N MET A 307 11.16 17.51 22.34
CA MET A 307 10.97 16.49 21.30
C MET A 307 11.61 15.13 21.65
N MET A 308 12.48 15.09 22.68
CA MET A 308 13.15 13.85 23.13
C MET A 308 12.32 13.04 24.14
N ASN A 309 11.19 13.56 24.62
CA ASN A 309 10.37 12.92 25.65
C ASN A 309 8.95 12.55 25.14
N VAL A 310 8.85 12.22 23.86
CA VAL A 310 7.61 11.74 23.22
C VAL A 310 7.44 10.27 23.57
N LYS A 311 6.29 9.91 24.14
CA LYS A 311 6.02 8.50 24.48
C LYS A 311 5.90 7.65 23.20
N PRO A 312 6.25 6.36 23.22
CA PRO A 312 6.13 5.51 22.03
C PRO A 312 4.74 5.52 21.38
N GLU A 313 3.66 5.65 22.15
CA GLU A 313 2.29 5.77 21.64
C GLU A 313 2.00 7.06 20.83
N GLN A 314 2.85 8.08 20.99
CA GLN A 314 2.75 9.37 20.31
C GLN A 314 3.61 9.40 19.04
N CYS A 315 4.41 8.37 18.78
CA CYS A 315 5.17 8.22 17.54
C CYS A 315 4.35 7.55 16.44
N ILE A 316 4.74 7.83 15.20
CA ILE A 316 4.26 7.11 14.03
C ILE A 316 4.76 5.68 14.15
N ARG A 317 3.84 4.72 14.19
CA ARG A 317 4.19 3.30 14.25
C ARG A 317 4.76 2.86 12.90
N VAL A 318 6.08 2.86 12.74
CA VAL A 318 6.73 2.32 11.54
C VAL A 318 6.71 0.80 11.63
N ALA A 319 7.24 0.22 12.70
CA ALA A 319 7.18 -1.22 12.99
C ALA A 319 7.41 -2.08 11.73
N PHE A 320 8.51 -1.80 11.03
CA PHE A 320 8.77 -2.33 9.69
C PHE A 320 8.75 -3.86 9.67
N GLU A 321 9.42 -4.50 10.64
CA GLU A 321 9.46 -5.96 10.76
C GLU A 321 8.08 -6.58 10.99
N GLY A 322 7.22 -5.93 11.77
CA GLY A 322 5.84 -6.38 11.99
C GLY A 322 4.95 -6.21 10.76
N THR A 323 5.24 -5.23 9.91
CA THR A 323 4.44 -4.93 8.70
C THR A 323 4.89 -5.79 7.51
N TYR A 324 6.20 -6.01 7.36
CA TYR A 324 6.80 -6.72 6.23
C TYR A 324 7.74 -7.86 6.69
N PRO A 325 7.24 -8.87 7.44
CA PRO A 325 8.08 -9.92 8.01
C PRO A 325 8.78 -10.78 6.95
N GLY A 326 8.13 -10.98 5.78
CA GLY A 326 8.71 -11.73 4.67
C GLY A 326 9.92 -11.04 4.04
N ILE A 327 9.87 -9.70 3.89
CA ILE A 327 10.98 -8.91 3.34
C ILE A 327 12.17 -8.94 4.31
N VAL A 328 11.92 -8.72 5.61
CA VAL A 328 12.99 -8.76 6.62
C VAL A 328 13.65 -10.14 6.67
N ARG A 329 12.87 -11.22 6.63
CA ARG A 329 13.41 -12.58 6.61
C ARG A 329 14.29 -12.82 5.37
N GLY A 330 13.81 -12.45 4.18
CA GLY A 330 14.57 -12.61 2.94
C GLY A 330 15.88 -11.81 2.94
N LEU A 331 15.87 -10.59 3.46
CA LEU A 331 17.08 -9.75 3.58
C LEU A 331 18.08 -10.30 4.61
N ARG A 332 17.61 -10.78 5.77
CA ARG A 332 18.48 -11.44 6.76
C ARG A 332 19.11 -12.72 6.22
N GLU A 333 18.35 -13.53 5.48
CA GLU A 333 18.87 -14.73 4.83
C GLU A 333 19.91 -14.40 3.76
N GLY A 334 19.69 -13.34 2.97
CA GLY A 334 20.68 -12.83 2.01
C GLY A 334 21.97 -12.38 2.71
N LEU A 335 21.84 -11.60 3.79
CA LEU A 335 22.97 -11.10 4.58
C LEU A 335 23.81 -12.21 5.23
N ARG A 336 23.20 -13.37 5.54
CA ARG A 336 23.92 -14.53 6.09
C ARG A 336 24.60 -15.39 5.02
N LYS A 337 24.22 -15.23 3.75
CA LYS A 337 24.77 -15.99 2.61
C LYS A 337 25.93 -15.26 1.92
N GLY A 338 25.91 -13.93 1.92
CA GLY A 338 27.01 -13.07 1.44
C GLY A 338 28.17 -13.03 2.41
#